data_AF-A0A5J4UN39-F1
#
_entry.id   AF-A0A5J4UN39-F1
#
_cell.length_a   1.000
_cell.length_b   1.000
_cell.length_c   1.000
_cell.angle_alpha   90.00
_cell.angle_beta   90.00
_cell.angle_gamma   90.00
#
_symmetry.space_group_name_H-M   'P 1'
#
loop_
_entity.id
_entity.type
_entity.pdbx_description
1 polymer ?
#
loop_
_entity_poly.entity_id
_entity_poly.type
_entity_poly.pdbx_seq_one_letter_code
_entity_poly.pdbx_strand_id
1 'polypeptide(L)'
;MDYESEYNVIVGLLGLGPDILLDLLSDMQLPQDVRKFLAVCKKIHKLQQHPRFAKIIQSIIQITPAFIIKEASQGISEKNKFIHQDMLNPCTIAFDPVVSEGIVRFEVVFENTGGL
;
A
#
# COMPACT_ATOMS: atom_id res chain seq x y z
N MET A 1 41.43 11.90 -21.18
CA MET A 1 39.96 12.03 -21.09
C MET A 1 39.50 10.88 -20.24
N ASP A 2 39.08 11.22 -19.04
CA ASP A 2 38.71 10.31 -17.96
C ASP A 2 37.45 9.53 -18.37
N TYR A 3 37.56 8.23 -18.56
CA TYR A 3 36.41 7.34 -18.47
C TYR A 3 36.20 7.07 -16.98
N GLU A 4 35.50 7.98 -16.33
CA GLU A 4 34.87 7.66 -15.07
C GLU A 4 33.84 6.57 -15.36
N SER A 5 34.12 5.35 -14.91
CA SER A 5 33.10 4.33 -14.74
C SER A 5 32.20 4.78 -13.59
N GLU A 6 31.35 5.79 -13.80
CA GLU A 6 30.55 6.43 -12.74
C GLU A 6 29.62 5.44 -12.01
N TYR A 7 29.43 4.24 -12.54
CA TYR A 7 28.63 3.19 -11.90
C TYR A 7 29.42 1.88 -11.79
N ASN A 8 30.00 1.64 -10.61
CA ASN A 8 30.77 0.45 -10.25
C ASN A 8 29.90 -0.81 -10.04
N VAL A 9 28.89 -1.04 -10.87
CA VAL A 9 28.05 -2.25 -10.78
C VAL A 9 28.47 -3.23 -11.86
N ILE A 10 29.31 -4.21 -11.49
CA ILE A 10 29.72 -5.30 -12.38
C ILE A 10 28.46 -6.05 -12.86
N VAL A 11 28.23 -6.14 -14.17
CA VAL A 11 27.02 -6.73 -14.81
C VAL A 11 25.71 -5.92 -14.64
N GLY A 12 25.78 -4.64 -14.26
CA GLY A 12 24.62 -3.76 -14.14
C GLY A 12 23.58 -4.26 -13.13
N LEU A 13 22.28 -4.02 -13.39
CA LEU A 13 21.19 -4.42 -12.47
C LEU A 13 21.23 -5.92 -12.09
N LEU A 14 21.64 -6.79 -13.02
CA LEU A 14 21.77 -8.22 -12.78
C LEU A 14 22.93 -8.57 -11.84
N GLY A 15 23.90 -7.68 -11.68
CA GLY A 15 24.99 -7.80 -10.71
C GLY A 15 24.56 -7.57 -9.26
N LEU A 16 23.42 -6.91 -9.04
CA LEU A 16 22.95 -6.59 -7.70
C LEU A 16 22.54 -7.84 -6.90
N GLY A 17 22.79 -7.78 -5.59
CA GLY A 17 22.34 -8.77 -4.62
C GLY A 17 20.81 -8.71 -4.40
N PRO A 18 20.22 -9.78 -3.84
CA PRO A 18 18.78 -9.85 -3.60
C PRO A 18 18.28 -8.74 -2.67
N ASP A 19 19.04 -8.35 -1.65
CA ASP A 19 18.64 -7.29 -0.71
C ASP A 19 18.48 -5.93 -1.40
N ILE A 20 19.44 -5.53 -2.24
CA ILE A 20 19.36 -4.27 -2.99
C ILE A 20 18.18 -4.30 -3.98
N LEU A 21 17.96 -5.44 -4.63
CA LEU A 21 16.82 -5.59 -5.54
C LEU A 21 15.47 -5.54 -4.80
N LEU A 22 15.42 -5.99 -3.55
CA LEU A 22 14.23 -5.88 -2.70
C LEU A 22 14.02 -4.46 -2.18
N ASP A 23 15.10 -3.73 -1.88
CA ASP A 23 15.01 -2.31 -1.53
C ASP A 23 14.45 -1.51 -2.71
N LEU A 24 14.89 -1.82 -3.95
CA LEU A 24 14.30 -1.24 -5.16
C LEU A 24 12.80 -1.59 -5.30
N LEU A 25 12.41 -2.84 -4.99
CA LEU A 25 11.01 -3.23 -5.00
C LEU A 25 10.19 -2.47 -3.96
N SER A 26 10.74 -2.16 -2.78
CA SER A 26 10.01 -1.43 -1.74
C SER A 26 9.75 0.03 -2.06
N ASP A 27 10.51 0.62 -2.98
CA ASP A 27 10.31 2.00 -3.42
C ASP A 27 9.20 2.11 -4.51
N MET A 28 8.74 0.99 -5.06
CA MET A 28 7.66 0.97 -6.05
C MET A 28 6.32 1.33 -5.42
N GLN A 29 5.58 2.23 -6.06
CA GLN A 29 4.30 2.72 -5.57
C GLN A 29 3.11 1.86 -6.02
N LEU A 30 3.22 1.26 -7.22
CA LEU A 30 2.12 0.50 -7.83
C LEU A 30 2.43 -1.00 -7.83
N PRO A 31 1.47 -1.85 -7.42
CA PRO A 31 1.62 -3.30 -7.51
C PRO A 31 1.94 -3.80 -8.92
N GLN A 32 1.49 -3.08 -9.95
CA GLN A 32 1.76 -3.43 -11.35
C GLN A 32 3.24 -3.33 -11.70
N ASP A 33 3.95 -2.33 -11.17
CA ASP A 33 5.36 -2.11 -11.48
C ASP A 33 6.22 -3.19 -10.85
N VAL A 34 5.87 -3.62 -9.63
CA VAL A 34 6.47 -4.79 -8.99
C VAL A 34 6.29 -6.04 -9.85
N ARG A 35 5.08 -6.28 -10.39
CA ARG A 35 4.82 -7.42 -11.27
C ARG A 35 5.67 -7.38 -12.54
N LYS A 36 5.73 -6.22 -13.21
CA LYS A 36 6.56 -6.03 -14.42
C LYS A 36 8.02 -6.28 -14.11
N PHE A 37 8.54 -5.76 -13.00
CA PHE A 37 9.91 -5.96 -12.59
C PHE A 37 10.23 -7.44 -12.34
N LEU A 38 9.36 -8.14 -11.61
CA LEU A 38 9.51 -9.58 -11.35
C LEU A 38 9.51 -10.45 -12.61
N ALA A 39 8.89 -9.98 -13.69
CA ALA A 39 8.84 -10.69 -14.97
C ALA A 39 10.08 -10.49 -15.85
N VAL A 40 10.99 -9.57 -15.51
CA VAL A 40 12.16 -9.23 -16.35
C VAL A 40 13.09 -10.42 -16.56
N CYS A 41 13.40 -11.18 -15.51
CA CYS A 41 14.26 -12.37 -15.65
C CYS A 41 14.12 -13.36 -14.48
N LYS A 42 14.65 -14.56 -14.65
CA LYS A 42 14.60 -15.63 -13.63
C LYS A 42 15.25 -15.24 -12.29
N LYS A 43 16.30 -14.41 -12.30
CA LYS A 43 16.97 -13.96 -11.07
C LYS A 43 16.04 -13.06 -10.25
N ILE A 44 15.42 -12.06 -10.90
CA ILE A 44 14.49 -11.12 -10.24
C ILE A 44 13.19 -11.85 -9.86
N HIS A 45 12.70 -12.76 -10.69
CA HIS A 45 11.52 -13.57 -10.37
C HIS A 45 11.66 -14.34 -9.05
N LYS A 46 12.86 -14.85 -8.73
CA LYS A 46 13.15 -15.56 -7.47
C LYS A 46 13.01 -14.68 -6.22
N LEU A 47 12.97 -13.34 -6.34
CA LEU A 47 12.75 -12.44 -5.20
C LEU A 47 11.41 -12.70 -4.52
N GLN A 48 10.42 -13.25 -5.23
CA GLN A 48 9.13 -13.66 -4.67
C GLN A 48 9.26 -14.66 -3.51
N GLN A 49 10.33 -15.45 -3.50
CA GLN A 49 10.60 -16.46 -2.48
C GLN A 49 11.37 -15.89 -1.28
N HIS A 50 11.77 -14.61 -1.34
CA HIS A 50 12.53 -14.00 -0.26
C HIS A 50 11.62 -13.67 0.92
N PRO A 51 12.04 -13.90 2.19
CA PRO A 51 11.21 -13.62 3.37
C PRO A 51 10.71 -12.17 3.47
N ARG A 52 11.50 -11.20 2.98
CA ARG A 52 11.10 -9.77 2.96
C ARG A 52 10.02 -9.45 1.92
N PHE A 53 9.84 -10.28 0.89
CA PHE A 53 8.96 -9.98 -0.24
C PHE A 53 7.52 -9.76 0.20
N ALA A 54 6.98 -10.63 1.06
CA ALA A 54 5.61 -10.51 1.54
C ALA A 54 5.35 -9.17 2.26
N LYS A 55 6.30 -8.71 3.08
CA LYS A 55 6.21 -7.42 3.78
C LYS A 55 6.22 -6.24 2.81
N ILE A 56 7.04 -6.31 1.76
CA ILE A 56 7.12 -5.28 0.72
C ILE A 56 5.81 -5.21 -0.08
N ILE A 57 5.30 -6.36 -0.52
CA ILE A 57 4.02 -6.38 -1.24
C ILE A 57 2.90 -5.84 -0.36
N GLN A 58 2.87 -6.21 0.92
CA GLN A 58 1.88 -5.69 1.86
C GLN A 58 1.94 -4.17 1.96
N SER A 59 3.13 -3.56 2.09
CA SER A 59 3.24 -2.10 2.18
C SER A 59 2.82 -1.38 0.90
N ILE A 60 2.98 -2.02 -0.27
CA ILE A 60 2.61 -1.43 -1.56
C ILE A 60 1.10 -1.56 -1.83
N ILE A 61 0.48 -2.69 -1.46
CA ILE A 61 -0.95 -2.90 -1.72
C ILE A 61 -1.85 -2.28 -0.65
N GLN A 62 -1.36 -2.08 0.57
CA GLN A 62 -2.21 -1.67 1.70
C GLN A 62 -2.39 -0.15 1.70
N ILE A 63 -3.63 0.28 1.48
CA ILE A 63 -4.01 1.68 1.50
C ILE A 63 -4.62 2.03 2.85
N THR A 64 -4.14 3.12 3.43
CA THR A 64 -4.71 3.70 4.66
C THR A 64 -5.80 4.69 4.25
N PRO A 65 -7.08 4.44 4.59
CA PRO A 65 -8.15 5.37 4.26
C PRO A 65 -8.13 6.56 5.21
N ALA A 66 -8.26 7.77 4.66
CA ALA A 66 -8.56 8.98 5.39
C ALA A 66 -10.05 9.31 5.20
N PHE A 67 -10.86 9.09 6.23
CA PHE A 67 -12.29 9.37 6.15
C PHE A 67 -12.55 10.87 6.01
N ILE A 68 -13.45 11.22 5.08
CA ILE A 68 -13.89 12.58 4.81
C ILE A 68 -15.21 12.79 5.56
N ILE A 69 -15.12 13.47 6.70
CA ILE A 69 -16.28 13.78 7.56
C ILE A 69 -16.64 15.25 7.34
N LYS A 70 -17.84 15.50 6.80
CA LYS A 70 -18.32 16.86 6.51
C LYS A 70 -19.03 17.49 7.69
N GLU A 71 -19.78 16.68 8.43
CA GLU A 71 -20.56 17.12 9.59
C GLU A 71 -20.25 16.21 10.78
N ALA A 72 -20.08 16.80 11.96
CA ALA A 72 -19.77 16.05 13.18
C ALA A 72 -20.86 15.03 13.55
N SER A 73 -22.10 15.26 13.14
CA SER A 73 -23.23 14.33 13.30
C SER A 73 -23.03 12.99 12.58
N GLN A 74 -22.24 12.95 11.50
CA GLN A 74 -22.04 11.72 10.72
C GLN A 74 -21.27 10.66 11.51
N GLY A 75 -20.25 11.11 12.27
CA GLY A 75 -19.38 10.22 13.01
C GLY A 75 -18.02 10.83 13.32
N ILE A 76 -17.17 10.00 13.94
CA ILE A 76 -15.77 10.28 14.22
C ILE A 76 -14.88 9.21 13.59
N SER A 77 -13.62 9.55 13.36
CA SER A 77 -12.62 8.67 12.77
C SER A 77 -11.50 8.39 13.77
N GLU A 78 -11.21 7.11 14.00
CA GLU A 78 -10.06 6.63 14.76
C GLU A 78 -9.19 5.73 13.87
N LYS A 79 -8.14 6.29 13.26
CA LYS A 79 -7.29 5.58 12.28
C LYS A 79 -8.15 5.02 11.12
N ASN A 80 -8.24 3.69 11.01
CA ASN A 80 -9.03 2.98 9.99
C ASN A 80 -10.40 2.56 10.52
N LYS A 81 -10.90 3.20 11.57
CA LYS A 81 -12.20 2.95 12.16
C LYS A 81 -13.07 4.18 12.03
N PHE A 82 -14.27 4.01 11.49
CA PHE A 82 -15.31 5.03 11.50
C PHE A 82 -16.35 4.66 12.55
N ILE A 83 -16.69 5.61 13.43
CA ILE A 83 -17.69 5.42 14.47
C ILE A 83 -18.87 6.30 14.12
N HIS A 84 -20.00 5.69 13.78
CA HIS A 84 -21.23 6.39 13.45
C HIS A 84 -21.89 6.93 14.72
N GLN A 85 -22.23 8.23 14.71
CA GLN A 85 -22.78 8.91 15.90
C GLN A 85 -24.30 9.12 15.83
N ASP A 86 -24.87 9.23 14.64
CA ASP A 86 -26.33 9.36 14.51
C ASP A 86 -27.02 8.02 14.84
N MET A 87 -28.14 8.08 15.56
CA MET A 87 -28.87 6.89 15.98
C MET A 87 -29.83 6.38 14.89
N LEU A 88 -30.30 7.27 14.01
CA LEU A 88 -31.44 6.99 13.13
C LEU A 88 -31.22 7.45 11.69
N ASN A 89 -30.28 8.38 11.44
CA ASN A 89 -30.07 8.88 10.09
C ASN A 89 -29.00 8.07 9.35
N PRO A 90 -29.29 7.62 8.11
CA PRO A 90 -28.27 7.02 7.27
C PRO A 90 -27.18 8.06 6.97
N CYS A 91 -25.92 7.62 7.01
CA CYS A 91 -24.78 8.43 6.58
C CYS A 91 -24.07 7.78 5.38
N THR A 92 -23.43 8.61 4.57
CA THR A 92 -22.53 8.15 3.50
C THR A 92 -21.10 8.41 3.94
N ILE A 93 -20.28 7.36 3.95
CA ILE A 93 -18.86 7.44 4.29
C ILE A 93 -18.08 7.64 2.99
N ALA A 94 -17.39 8.76 2.88
CA ALA A 94 -16.37 9.00 1.85
C ALA A 94 -14.98 8.89 2.48
N PHE A 95 -13.98 8.45 1.72
CA PHE A 95 -12.59 8.44 2.14
C PHE A 95 -11.64 8.73 0.96
N ASP A 96 -10.45 9.19 1.29
CA ASP A 96 -9.33 9.43 0.35
C ASP A 96 -8.17 8.47 0.70
N PRO A 97 -7.40 7.93 -0.26
CA PRO A 97 -7.52 8.09 -1.70
C PRO A 97 -8.63 7.24 -2.33
N VAL A 98 -9.03 7.60 -3.56
CA VAL A 98 -9.84 6.74 -4.42
C VAL A 98 -9.10 5.43 -4.69
N VAL A 99 -9.77 4.31 -4.45
CA VAL A 99 -9.20 2.98 -4.67
C VAL A 99 -9.22 2.66 -6.17
N SER A 100 -8.12 2.96 -6.85
CA SER A 100 -7.88 2.54 -8.24
C SER A 100 -7.04 1.26 -8.30
N GLU A 101 -6.14 1.07 -7.35
CA GLU A 101 -5.31 -0.12 -7.15
C GLU A 101 -5.15 -0.42 -5.64
N GLY A 102 -4.74 -1.62 -5.28
CA GLY A 102 -4.49 -1.99 -3.87
C GLY A 102 -5.72 -2.47 -3.10
N ILE A 103 -5.62 -2.45 -1.77
CA ILE A 103 -6.61 -2.95 -0.82
C ILE A 103 -6.74 -1.97 0.34
N VAL A 104 -7.96 -1.49 0.57
CA VAL A 104 -8.32 -0.71 1.76
C VAL A 104 -9.01 -1.64 2.76
N ARG A 105 -8.62 -1.53 4.04
CA ARG A 105 -9.33 -2.18 5.14
C ARG A 105 -9.71 -1.14 6.18
N PHE A 106 -10.99 -1.08 6.49
CA PHE A 106 -11.52 -0.25 7.57
C PHE A 106 -12.62 -0.97 8.35
N GLU A 107 -12.93 -0.43 9.52
CA GLU A 107 -13.98 -0.89 10.43
C GLU A 107 -15.05 0.19 10.58
N VAL A 108 -16.31 -0.21 10.70
CA VAL A 108 -17.43 0.69 10.99
C VAL A 108 -18.11 0.22 12.26
N VAL A 109 -18.23 1.11 13.25
CA VAL A 109 -18.89 0.85 14.53
C VAL A 109 -20.16 1.68 14.62
N PHE A 110 -21.26 1.04 15.02
CA PHE A 110 -22.54 1.68 15.28
C PHE A 110 -22.78 1.63 16.79
N GLU A 111 -22.54 2.73 17.50
CA GLU A 111 -22.70 2.76 18.97
C GLU A 111 -24.16 2.98 19.36
N ASN A 112 -24.88 3.79 18.60
CA ASN A 112 -26.28 4.12 18.82
C ASN A 112 -27.19 3.24 17.96
N THR A 113 -27.07 1.92 18.05
CA THR A 113 -28.11 1.04 17.52
C THR A 113 -29.32 1.16 18.45
N GLY A 114 -30.38 1.87 18.04
CA GLY A 114 -31.61 1.94 18.81
C GLY A 114 -32.08 0.54 19.18
N GLY A 115 -31.80 0.13 20.42
CA GLY A 115 -32.22 -1.16 20.93
C GLY A 115 -33.75 -1.22 20.87
N LEU A 116 -34.27 -2.35 20.40
CA LEU A 116 -35.64 -2.75 20.74
C LEU A 116 -35.75 -2.99 22.25
#